data_AF-A0A1I5MJN2-F1
#
_entry.id   AF-A0A1I5MJN2-F1
#
_cell.length_a   1.000
_cell.length_b   1.000
_cell.length_c   1.000
_cell.angle_alpha   90.00
_cell.angle_beta   90.00
_cell.angle_gamma   90.00
#
_symmetry.space_group_name_H-M   'P 1'
#
loop_
_entity.id
_entity.type
_entity.pdbx_description
1 polymer ?
#
loop_
_entity_poly.entity_id
_entity_poly.type
_entity_poly.pdbx_seq_one_letter_code
_entity_poly.pdbx_strand_id
1 'polypeptide(L)'
;MGRPMRRNFTLPELEQELFNLHEGAVHRMLRCDYERLFGENDAALGRLRNFAKSHDCVANFAEDAILFRRRLQADRTATPTG
;
A
#
# COMPACT_ATOMS: atom_id res chain seq x y z
N MET A 1 18.05 3.81 -11.93
CA MET A 1 17.51 2.66 -12.68
C MET A 1 16.10 2.40 -12.17
N GLY A 2 15.06 2.75 -12.94
CA GLY A 2 13.67 2.45 -12.56
C GLY A 2 13.43 0.95 -12.63
N ARG A 3 12.84 0.36 -11.57
CA ARG A 3 12.46 -1.06 -11.62
C ARG A 3 11.49 -1.25 -12.79
N PRO A 4 11.69 -2.25 -13.67
CA PRO A 4 10.79 -2.48 -14.79
C PRO A 4 9.38 -2.76 -14.28
N MET A 5 8.36 -2.24 -14.97
CA MET A 5 6.96 -2.60 -14.78
C MET A 5 6.84 -4.12 -14.58
N ARG A 6 6.32 -4.55 -13.43
CA ARG A 6 6.04 -5.97 -13.20
C ARG A 6 4.86 -6.33 -14.10
N ARG A 7 5.14 -6.93 -15.26
CA ARG A 7 4.17 -7.20 -16.33
C ARG A 7 2.94 -7.99 -15.85
N ASN A 8 3.10 -8.74 -14.78
CA ASN A 8 2.09 -9.59 -14.14
C ASN A 8 1.61 -9.08 -12.78
N PHE A 9 1.96 -7.86 -12.35
CA PHE A 9 1.57 -7.37 -11.03
C PHE A 9 0.05 -7.30 -10.89
N THR A 10 -0.48 -8.07 -9.95
CA THR A 10 -1.91 -8.17 -9.66
C THR A 10 -2.23 -7.70 -8.24
N LEU A 11 -3.52 -7.46 -7.94
CA LEU A 11 -3.97 -7.15 -6.58
C LEU A 11 -3.51 -8.20 -5.55
N PRO A 12 -3.66 -9.52 -5.78
CA PRO A 12 -3.17 -10.53 -4.83
C PRO A 12 -1.65 -10.52 -4.59
N GLU A 13 -0.84 -10.14 -5.58
CA GLU A 13 0.60 -9.96 -5.36
C GLU A 13 0.87 -8.73 -4.50
N LEU A 14 0.19 -7.61 -4.76
CA LEU A 14 0.28 -6.42 -3.93
C LEU A 14 -0.15 -6.72 -2.48
N GLU A 15 -1.24 -7.47 -2.28
CA GLU A 15 -1.70 -7.89 -0.95
C GLU A 15 -0.63 -8.66 -0.19
N GLN A 16 0.04 -9.62 -0.85
CA GLN A 16 1.14 -10.38 -0.25
C GLN A 16 2.35 -9.51 0.08
N GLU A 17 2.70 -8.55 -0.77
CA GLU A 17 3.79 -7.62 -0.52
C GLU A 17 3.48 -6.69 0.66
N LEU A 18 2.24 -6.22 0.78
CA LEU A 18 1.78 -5.43 1.93
C LEU A 18 1.69 -6.26 3.20
N PHE A 19 1.29 -7.53 3.11
CA PHE A 19 1.24 -8.46 4.24
C PHE A 19 2.63 -8.77 4.79
N ASN A 20 3.63 -8.92 3.93
CA ASN A 20 5.03 -9.14 4.31
C ASN A 20 5.78 -7.83 4.65
N LEU A 21 5.13 -6.67 4.55
CA LEU A 21 5.76 -5.39 4.82
C LEU A 21 6.05 -5.25 6.32
N HIS A 22 7.32 -5.16 6.70
CA HIS A 22 7.71 -4.93 8.09
C HIS A 22 7.26 -3.54 8.59
N GLU A 23 7.13 -3.40 9.90
CA GLU A 23 6.84 -2.10 10.52
C GLU A 23 7.91 -1.07 10.17
N GLY A 24 7.47 0.10 9.71
CA GLY A 24 8.37 1.15 9.23
C GLY A 24 8.90 0.96 7.80
N ALA A 25 8.72 -0.22 7.19
CA ALA A 25 9.07 -0.43 5.78
C ALA A 25 8.05 0.25 4.84
N VAL A 26 8.52 0.57 3.63
CA VAL A 26 7.73 1.22 2.58
C VAL A 26 7.76 0.37 1.32
N HIS A 27 6.58 0.02 0.82
CA HIS A 27 6.42 -0.61 -0.49
C HIS A 27 6.14 0.48 -1.54
N ARG A 28 6.96 0.53 -2.59
CA ARG A 28 6.79 1.48 -3.70
C ARG A 28 6.07 0.79 -4.86
N MET A 29 4.92 1.33 -5.23
CA MET A 29 4.15 0.98 -6.42
C MET A 29 4.31 2.09 -7.47
N LEU A 30 4.55 1.75 -8.73
CA LEU A 30 4.63 2.75 -9.80
C LEU A 30 3.24 3.29 -10.14
N ARG A 31 3.18 4.53 -10.61
CA ARG A 31 1.91 5.15 -11.02
C ARG A 31 1.15 4.31 -12.07
N CYS A 32 1.86 3.74 -13.03
CA CYS A 32 1.23 2.92 -14.05
C CYS A 32 0.65 1.60 -13.51
N ASP A 33 1.26 1.02 -12.47
CA ASP A 33 0.71 -0.15 -11.79
C ASP A 33 -0.55 0.24 -11.01
N TYR A 34 -0.54 1.42 -10.37
CA TYR A 34 -1.74 1.97 -9.73
C TYR A 34 -2.88 2.18 -10.74
N GLU A 35 -2.62 2.83 -11.87
CA GLU A 35 -3.62 3.09 -12.91
C GLU A 35 -4.17 1.77 -13.48
N ARG A 36 -3.33 0.73 -13.62
CA ARG A 36 -3.75 -0.59 -14.10
C ARG A 36 -4.56 -1.39 -13.08
N LEU A 37 -4.23 -1.28 -11.78
CA LEU A 37 -4.90 -2.02 -10.70
C LEU A 37 -6.18 -1.35 -10.19
N PHE A 38 -6.18 -0.02 -10.07
CA PHE A 38 -7.25 0.76 -9.45
C PHE A 38 -8.04 1.62 -10.44
N GLY A 39 -7.50 1.84 -11.64
CA GLY A 39 -8.04 2.72 -12.68
C GLY A 39 -7.50 4.16 -12.60
N GLU A 40 -7.82 4.98 -13.60
CA GLU A 40 -7.48 6.41 -13.64
C GLU A 40 -8.63 7.32 -13.12
N ASN A 41 -9.82 6.74 -12.88
CA ASN A 41 -11.00 7.52 -12.48
C ASN A 41 -10.91 8.07 -11.05
N ASP A 42 -11.76 9.05 -10.72
CA ASP A 42 -11.85 9.63 -9.36
C ASP A 42 -12.11 8.59 -8.25
N ALA A 43 -12.77 7.48 -8.60
CA ALA A 43 -13.00 6.36 -7.69
C ALA A 43 -11.72 5.57 -7.35
N ALA A 44 -10.67 5.65 -8.16
CA ALA A 44 -9.42 4.92 -7.97
C ALA A 44 -8.71 5.34 -6.67
N LEU A 45 -8.73 6.64 -6.35
CA LEU A 45 -8.19 7.17 -5.09
C LEU A 45 -8.94 6.58 -3.89
N GLY A 46 -10.27 6.51 -3.97
CA GLY A 46 -11.10 5.91 -2.93
C GLY A 46 -10.80 4.42 -2.73
N ARG A 47 -10.70 3.67 -3.83
CA ARG A 47 -10.35 2.25 -3.81
C ARG A 47 -8.96 2.00 -3.21
N LEU A 48 -7.97 2.78 -3.62
CA LEU A 48 -6.61 2.71 -3.09
C LEU A 48 -6.56 2.96 -1.58
N ARG A 49 -7.24 4.01 -1.11
CA ARG A 49 -7.28 4.34 0.32
C ARG A 49 -7.97 3.26 1.13
N ASN A 50 -9.08 2.71 0.63
CA ASN A 50 -9.77 1.59 1.27
C ASN A 50 -8.92 0.34 1.31
N PHE A 51 -8.24 0.03 0.20
CA PHE A 51 -7.31 -1.09 0.11
C PHE A 51 -6.17 -0.94 1.12
N ALA A 52 -5.45 0.19 1.10
CA ALA A 52 -4.38 0.44 2.07
C ALA A 52 -4.88 0.32 3.53
N LYS A 53 -6.05 0.90 3.83
CA LYS A 53 -6.67 0.84 5.17
C LYS A 53 -6.99 -0.60 5.60
N SER A 54 -7.44 -1.46 4.67
CA SER A 54 -7.73 -2.87 4.95
C SER A 54 -6.48 -3.70 5.29
N HIS A 55 -5.28 -3.19 4.98
CA HIS A 55 -3.99 -3.83 5.24
C HIS A 55 -3.16 -3.08 6.30
N ASP A 56 -3.79 -2.26 7.15
CA ASP A 56 -3.13 -1.41 8.14
C ASP A 56 -2.00 -0.54 7.55
N CYS A 57 -2.16 -0.14 6.29
CA CYS A 57 -1.21 0.66 5.54
C CYS A 57 -1.77 2.07 5.26
N VAL A 58 -0.87 3.01 5.06
CA VAL A 58 -1.16 4.34 4.51
C VAL A 58 -0.54 4.43 3.13
N ALA A 59 -1.36 4.78 2.13
CA ALA A 59 -0.89 5.12 0.80
C ALA A 59 -0.59 6.63 0.71
N ASN A 60 0.62 6.98 0.27
CA ASN A 60 1.04 8.35 -0.01
C ASN A 60 1.41 8.49 -1.48
N PHE A 61 0.99 9.58 -2.11
CA PHE A 61 1.36 9.90 -3.48
C PHE A 61 2.71 10.60 -3.49
N ALA A 62 3.64 10.09 -4.30
CA ALA A 62 4.90 10.72 -4.68
C ALA A 62 4.86 11.05 -6.19
N GLU A 63 5.85 11.80 -6.70
CA GLU A 63 5.86 12.30 -8.09
C GLU A 63 5.56 11.23 -9.16
N ASP A 64 6.12 10.02 -9.01
CA ASP A 64 6.01 8.94 -10.00
C ASP A 64 5.48 7.61 -9.40
N ALA A 65 5.06 7.63 -8.14
CA ALA A 65 4.78 6.40 -7.40
C ALA A 65 3.81 6.60 -6.25
N ILE A 66 3.20 5.49 -5.84
CA ILE A 66 2.44 5.39 -4.59
C ILE A 66 3.28 4.61 -3.58
N LEU A 67 3.46 5.21 -2.41
CA LEU A 67 4.20 4.65 -1.29
C LEU A 67 3.22 4.11 -0.27
N PHE A 68 3.22 2.80 -0.07
CA PHE A 68 2.51 2.15 1.01
C PHE A 68 3.42 2.01 2.21
N ARG A 69 3.00 2.56 3.35
CA ARG A 69 3.71 2.42 4.61
C ARG A 69 2.81 1.71 5.60
N ARG A 70 3.31 0.64 6.23
CA ARG A 70 2.61 0.00 7.33
C ARG A 70 2.47 1.01 8.47
N ARG A 71 1.25 1.19 8.99
CA ARG A 71 1.02 1.95 10.20
C ARG A 71 1.77 1.25 11.31
N LEU A 72 2.66 1.99 11.97
CA LEU A 72 3.10 1.59 13.29
C LEU A 72 1.81 1.50 14.12
N GLN A 73 1.49 0.31 14.63
CA GLN A 73 0.48 0.26 15.66
C GLN A 73 1.05 1.14 16.77
N ALA A 74 0.43 2.30 17.01
CA ALA A 74 0.67 3.01 18.24
C ALA A 74 0.22 2.03 19.32
N ASP A 75 1.20 1.37 19.91
CA ASP A 75 1.14 0.48 21.05
C ASP A 75 -0.28 0.30 21.59
N ARG A 76 -0.98 -0.73 21.12
CA ARG A 76 -2.14 -1.26 21.84
C ARG A 76 -1.70 -2.34 22.81
N THR A 77 -0.53 -2.13 23.41
CA THR A 77 -0.02 -2.80 24.60
C THR A 77 -0.37 -1.98 25.84
N ALA A 78 -1.58 -1.40 25.86
CA ALA A 78 -2.28 -1.22 27.13
C ALA A 78 -2.78 -2.61 27.56
N THR A 79 -1.92 -3.33 28.28
CA THR A 79 -2.31 -4.38 29.22
C THR A 79 -3.56 -3.95 29.99
N PRO A 80 -4.68 -4.71 29.96
CA PRO A 80 -5.61 -4.67 31.07
C PRO A 80 -4.94 -5.39 32.24
N THR A 81 -4.24 -4.61 33.08
CA THR A 81 -4.03 -5.00 34.47
C THR A 81 -5.37 -4.79 35.17
N GLY A 82 -6.03 -5.88 35.56
CA GLY A 82 -7.29 -5.87 36.32
C GLY A 82 -7.91 -7.24 36.37
#